data_AF-A0A7V9PY87-F1
#
_entry.id   AF-A0A7V9PY87-F1
#
_cell.length_a   1.000
_cell.length_b   1.000
_cell.length_c   1.000
_cell.angle_alpha   90.00
_cell.angle_beta   90.00
_cell.angle_gamma   90.00
#
_symmetry.space_group_name_H-M   'P 1'
#
loop_
_entity.id
_entity.type
_entity.pdbx_description
1 polymer ?
#
loop_
_entity_poly.entity_id
_entity_poly.type
_entity_poly.pdbx_seq_one_letter_code
_entity_poly.pdbx_strand_id
1 'polypeptide(L)'
;MTIDSYLAELERRLPRMARRRILAEAQEHLRDSAERHGSKGLPPHIAEAAAVADFGPVEIVAPTRGAGRDSRYPHRCARRARRGRVLRVPALR
;
A
#
# COMPACT_ATOMS: atom_id res chain seq x y z
N MET A 1 12.10 -0.86 -6.33
CA MET A 1 11.05 -1.75 -6.87
C MET A 1 9.82 -0.90 -7.15
N THR A 2 9.14 -1.08 -8.28
CA THR A 2 7.89 -0.37 -8.59
C THR A 2 6.69 -1.09 -7.99
N ILE A 3 5.55 -0.40 -7.88
CA ILE A 3 4.28 -1.02 -7.42
C ILE A 3 3.89 -2.20 -8.33
N ASP A 4 4.03 -2.04 -9.65
CA ASP A 4 3.66 -3.10 -10.59
C ASP A 4 4.52 -4.36 -10.44
N SER A 5 5.83 -4.18 -10.22
CA SER A 5 6.74 -5.31 -9.96
C SER A 5 6.35 -6.05 -8.68
N TYR A 6 5.95 -5.31 -7.64
CA TYR A 6 5.49 -5.87 -6.37
C TYR A 6 4.19 -6.65 -6.52
N LEU A 7 3.20 -6.08 -7.23
CA LEU A 7 1.93 -6.75 -7.49
C LEU A 7 2.09 -8.02 -8.32
N ALA A 8 2.99 -8.01 -9.32
CA ALA A 8 3.30 -9.19 -10.11
C ALA A 8 3.93 -10.32 -9.26
N GLU A 9 4.75 -9.97 -8.28
CA GLU A 9 5.32 -10.94 -7.34
C GLU A 9 4.29 -11.48 -6.35
N LEU A 10 3.46 -10.59 -5.81
CA LEU A 10 2.35 -10.95 -4.94
C LEU A 10 1.36 -11.89 -5.67
N GLU A 11 1.06 -11.61 -6.94
CA GLU A 11 0.18 -12.45 -7.75
C GLU A 11 0.65 -13.90 -7.84
N ARG A 12 1.96 -14.12 -8.04
CA ARG A 12 2.56 -15.45 -8.16
C ARG A 12 2.40 -16.29 -6.89
N ARG A 13 2.32 -15.65 -5.73
CA ARG A 13 2.21 -16.31 -4.42
C ARG A 13 0.76 -16.48 -3.95
N LEU A 14 -0.19 -15.76 -4.55
CA LEU A 14 -1.58 -15.80 -4.13
C LEU A 14 -2.36 -16.97 -4.76
N PRO A 15 -3.22 -17.65 -3.98
CA PRO A 15 -4.11 -18.68 -4.52
C PRO A 15 -5.17 -18.06 -5.45
N ARG A 16 -5.51 -18.77 -6.54
CA ARG A 16 -6.43 -18.27 -7.60
C ARG A 16 -7.72 -17.65 -7.05
N MET A 17 -8.31 -18.25 -6.01
CA MET A 17 -9.58 -17.80 -5.44
C MET A 17 -9.50 -16.45 -4.72
N ALA A 18 -8.37 -16.14 -4.07
CA ALA A 18 -8.21 -14.90 -3.31
C ALA A 18 -7.45 -13.80 -4.08
N ARG A 19 -6.74 -14.19 -5.15
CA ARG A 19 -5.86 -13.34 -5.96
C ARG A 19 -6.49 -12.00 -6.32
N ARG A 20 -7.63 -12.00 -7.00
CA ARG A 20 -8.24 -10.76 -7.53
C ARG A 20 -8.56 -9.75 -6.42
N ARG A 21 -9.10 -10.24 -5.30
CA ARG A 21 -9.47 -9.39 -4.17
C ARG A 21 -8.23 -8.81 -3.48
N ILE A 22 -7.26 -9.66 -3.15
CA ILE A 22 -6.06 -9.24 -2.43
C ILE A 22 -5.21 -8.30 -3.30
N LEU A 23 -5.08 -8.56 -4.60
CA LEU A 23 -4.36 -7.66 -5.51
C LEU A 23 -5.03 -6.29 -5.61
N ALA A 24 -6.36 -6.24 -5.68
CA ALA A 24 -7.09 -4.98 -5.71
C ALA A 24 -6.88 -4.18 -4.41
N GLU A 25 -7.02 -4.84 -3.26
CA GLU A 25 -6.80 -4.21 -1.94
C GLU A 25 -5.34 -3.73 -1.77
N ALA A 26 -4.35 -4.53 -2.21
CA ALA A 26 -2.94 -4.16 -2.15
C ALA A 26 -2.62 -3.00 -3.12
N GLN A 27 -3.16 -3.03 -4.34
CA GLN A 27 -2.97 -1.98 -5.32
C GLN A 27 -3.53 -0.64 -4.83
N GLU A 28 -4.74 -0.63 -4.27
CA GLU A 28 -5.35 0.56 -3.69
C GLU A 28 -4.47 1.13 -2.57
N HIS A 29 -4.06 0.30 -1.62
CA HIS A 29 -3.22 0.75 -0.51
C HIS A 29 -1.86 1.30 -0.97
N LEU A 30 -1.19 0.62 -1.91
CA LEU A 30 0.11 1.04 -2.43
C LEU A 30 0.02 2.37 -3.16
N ARG A 31 -1.05 2.60 -3.93
CA ARG A 31 -1.29 3.88 -4.61
C ARG A 31 -1.57 4.99 -3.61
N ASP A 32 -2.45 4.77 -2.64
CA ASP A 32 -2.74 5.75 -1.57
C ASP A 32 -1.46 6.15 -0.81
N SER A 33 -0.62 5.16 -0.51
CA SER A 33 0.67 5.40 0.17
C SER A 33 1.65 6.15 -0.73
N ALA A 34 1.76 5.79 -2.01
CA ALA A 34 2.63 6.50 -2.96
C ALA A 34 2.17 7.96 -3.17
N GLU A 35 0.87 8.21 -3.29
CA GLU A 35 0.32 9.56 -3.38
C GLU A 35 0.62 10.39 -2.12
N ARG A 36 0.54 9.78 -0.93
CA ARG A 36 0.92 10.42 0.33
C ARG A 36 2.40 10.77 0.37
N HIS A 37 3.26 9.91 -0.17
CA HIS A 37 4.70 10.19 -0.29
C HIS A 37 4.98 11.29 -1.31
N GLY A 38 4.32 11.26 -2.48
CA GLY A 38 4.42 12.33 -3.47
C GLY A 38 3.95 13.68 -2.94
N SER A 39 2.90 13.70 -2.12
CA SER A 39 2.42 14.93 -1.44
C SER A 39 3.42 15.51 -0.44
N LYS A 40 4.40 14.71 0.02
CA LYS A 40 5.53 15.19 0.85
C LYS A 40 6.72 15.69 0.01
N GLY A 41 6.58 15.73 -1.32
CA GLY A 41 7.61 16.19 -2.24
C GLY A 41 8.55 15.09 -2.75
N LEU A 42 8.25 13.80 -2.51
CA LEU A 42 9.05 12.71 -3.05
C LEU A 42 8.80 12.55 -4.56
N PRO A 43 9.86 12.33 -5.37
CA PRO A 43 9.69 11.99 -6.78
C PRO A 43 8.87 10.71 -6.95
N PRO A 44 8.10 10.55 -8.04
CA PRO A 44 7.19 9.40 -8.23
C PRO A 44 7.85 8.03 -8.01
N HIS A 45 9.04 7.83 -8.59
CA HIS A 45 9.79 6.57 -8.46
C HIS A 45 10.26 6.28 -7.02
N ILE A 46 10.57 7.32 -6.24
CA ILE A 46 10.93 7.16 -4.82
C ILE A 46 9.68 6.98 -3.97
N ALA A 47 8.58 7.66 -4.30
CA ALA A 47 7.30 7.52 -3.60
C ALA A 47 6.73 6.10 -3.72
N GLU A 48 6.84 5.48 -4.89
CA GLU A 48 6.48 4.07 -5.09
C GLU A 48 7.39 3.13 -4.28
N ALA A 49 8.71 3.34 -4.32
CA ALA A 49 9.65 2.53 -3.57
C ALA A 49 9.43 2.64 -2.06
N ALA A 50 9.12 3.84 -1.57
CA ALA A 50 8.76 4.10 -0.17
C ALA A 50 7.42 3.43 0.19
N ALA A 51 6.42 3.49 -0.68
CA ALA A 51 5.14 2.82 -0.46
C ALA A 51 5.29 1.31 -0.35
N VAL A 52 6.11 0.69 -1.21
CA VAL A 52 6.43 -0.75 -1.13
C VAL A 52 7.20 -1.09 0.15
N ALA A 53 8.19 -0.25 0.53
CA ALA A 53 8.95 -0.45 1.76
C ALA A 53 8.06 -0.39 3.01
N ASP A 54 7.11 0.55 3.06
CA ASP A 54 6.14 0.69 4.14
C ASP A 54 5.13 -0.46 4.18
N PHE A 55 4.73 -0.97 3.01
CA PHE A 55 3.79 -2.09 2.89
C PHE A 55 4.42 -3.43 3.31
N GLY A 56 5.72 -3.56 3.12
CA GLY A 56 6.52 -4.69 3.55
C GLY A 56 6.76 -5.75 2.47
N PRO A 57 7.59 -6.76 2.77
CA PRO A 57 7.98 -7.80 1.82
C PRO A 57 6.82 -8.76 1.53
N VAL A 58 6.78 -9.27 0.30
CA VAL A 58 5.70 -10.15 -0.19
C VAL A 58 5.57 -11.42 0.64
N GLU A 59 6.68 -11.92 1.19
CA GLU A 59 6.73 -13.10 2.06
C GLU A 59 5.95 -12.93 3.36
N ILE A 60 5.90 -11.70 3.89
CA ILE A 60 5.12 -11.37 5.09
C ILE A 60 3.65 -11.17 4.73
N VAL A 61 3.37 -10.58 3.57
CA VAL A 61 2.00 -10.25 3.13
C VAL A 61 1.24 -11.49 2.61
N ALA A 62 1.93 -12.42 1.95
CA ALA A 62 1.37 -13.65 1.44
C ALA A 62 2.23 -14.85 1.89
N PRO A 63 2.14 -15.25 3.18
CA PRO A 63 2.87 -16.41 3.66
C PRO A 63 2.40 -17.65 2.91
N THR A 64 3.35 -18.36 2.30
CA THR A 64 3.10 -19.70 1.76
C THR A 64 2.57 -20.57 2.90
N ARG A 65 1.38 -21.19 2.71
CA ARG A 65 0.76 -22.09 3.69
C ARG A 65 1.79 -23.11 4.19
N GLY A 66 2.27 -22.94 5.42
CA GLY A 66 3.33 -23.77 6.01
C GLY A 66 4.01 -23.15 7.25
N ALA A 67 3.99 -21.82 7.42
CA ALA A 67 4.52 -21.17 8.62
C ALA A 67 3.39 -20.85 9.63
N GLY A 68 3.68 -21.06 10.91
CA GLY A 68 2.72 -21.10 12.01
C GLY A 68 1.79 -19.91 12.14
N ARG A 69 0.66 -20.17 12.80
CA ARG A 69 -0.44 -19.24 13.11
C ARG A 69 -0.02 -18.19 14.13
N ASP A 70 0.95 -17.36 13.80
CA ASP A 70 1.35 -16.23 14.66
C ASP A 70 1.75 -15.01 13.83
N SER A 71 0.98 -14.73 12.79
CA SER A 71 1.00 -13.43 12.13
C SER A 71 -0.15 -12.60 12.69
N ARG A 72 0.14 -11.76 13.70
CA ARG A 72 -0.66 -10.57 13.99
C ARG A 72 -0.64 -9.68 12.75
N TYR A 73 -1.50 -9.99 11.77
CA TYR A 73 -1.80 -9.07 10.69
C TYR A 73 -2.44 -7.83 11.32
N PRO A 74 -1.91 -6.62 11.11
CA PRO A 74 -2.57 -5.40 11.55
C PRO A 74 -3.72 -5.07 10.58
N HIS A 75 -4.79 -5.88 10.55
CA HIS A 75 -6.03 -5.51 9.85
C HIS A 75 -6.87 -4.59 10.74
N ARG A 76 -6.39 -3.35 10.90
CA ARG A 76 -7.21 -2.17 11.25
C ARG A 76 -6.68 -0.93 10.52
N CYS A 77 -6.72 -0.97 9.20
CA CYS A 77 -6.72 0.23 8.36
C CYS A 77 -8.05 0.33 7.63
N ALA A 78 -9.13 0.53 8.39
CA ALA A 78 -10.42 0.93 7.85
C ALA A 78 -10.91 2.16 8.64
N ARG A 79 -11.19 3.23 7.89
CA ARG A 79 -11.88 4.50 8.25
C ARG A 79 -11.03 5.66 8.79
N ARG A 80 -10.48 6.46 7.87
CA ARG A 80 -10.39 7.94 7.97
C ARG A 80 -9.84 8.47 6.63
N ALA A 81 -10.41 9.42 5.90
CA ALA A 81 -11.63 10.20 6.00
C ALA A 81 -11.98 10.63 4.56
N ARG A 82 -13.21 10.37 4.12
CA ARG A 82 -13.80 11.22 3.09
C ARG A 82 -14.19 12.54 3.76
N ARG A 83 -13.89 13.66 3.07
CA ARG A 83 -14.32 15.06 3.30
C ARG A 83 -13.47 15.89 4.27
N GLY A 84 -12.84 16.92 3.71
CA GLY A 84 -12.24 18.01 4.48
C GLY A 84 -11.60 19.09 3.61
N ARG A 85 -12.43 19.89 2.95
CA ARG A 85 -12.21 21.29 2.54
C ARG A 85 -10.79 21.72 2.12
N VAL A 86 -10.67 22.01 0.83
CA VAL A 86 -10.00 23.23 0.36
C VAL A 86 -10.51 24.42 1.19
N LEU A 87 -9.63 25.27 1.73
CA LEU A 87 -9.74 26.74 1.69
C LEU A 87 -8.61 27.43 2.49
N ARG A 88 -7.81 28.18 1.72
CA ARG A 88 -7.27 29.54 1.99
C ARG A 88 -6.13 29.70 3.01
N VAL A 89 -4.93 29.90 2.46
CA VAL A 89 -3.76 30.50 3.08
C VAL A 89 -3.99 32.01 3.25
N PRO A 90 -3.76 32.65 4.42
CA PRO A 90 -3.65 34.08 4.50
C PRO A 90 -2.23 34.52 4.16
N ALA A 91 -2.12 35.50 3.26
CA ALA A 91 -0.87 36.21 2.98
C ALA A 91 -0.41 36.94 4.24
N LEU A 92 0.84 36.71 4.63
CA LEU A 92 1.53 37.50 5.65
C LEU A 92 1.85 38.87 5.06
N ARG A 93 1.62 39.89 5.87
CA ARG A 93 1.72 41.32 5.57
C ARG A 93 3.16 41.80 5.72
#